data_AF-A0A1M3PZS2-F1
#
_entry.id   AF-A0A1M3PZS2-F1
#
_cell.length_a   1.000
_cell.length_b   1.000
_cell.length_c   1.000
_cell.angle_alpha   90.00
_cell.angle_beta   90.00
_cell.angle_gamma   90.00
#
_symmetry.space_group_name_H-M   'P 1'
#
loop_
_entity.id
_entity.type
_entity.pdbx_description
1 polymer ?
#
loop_
_entity_poly.entity_id
_entity_poly.type
_entity_poly.pdbx_seq_one_letter_code
_entity_poly.pdbx_strand_id
1 'polypeptide(L)' 'MENSAKAITFLAAAQKAFRFRITHVSTDRGSCFIADDFERACAKLKVTRRVTKALHAMN' A
#
# COMPACT_ATOMS: atom_id res chain seq x y z
N MET A 1 -2.36 -4.55 13.43
CA MET A 1 -0.92 -4.35 13.76
C MET A 1 -0.56 -2.89 13.51
N GLU A 2 0.19 -2.26 14.42
CA GLU A 2 0.60 -0.83 14.33
C GLU A 2 1.20 -0.43 12.96
N ASN A 3 1.89 -1.37 12.32
CA ASN A 3 2.59 -1.19 11.05
C ASN A 3 1.69 -0.82 9.86
N SER A 4 0.49 -1.39 9.75
CA SER A 4 -0.43 -1.07 8.64
C SER A 4 -1.03 0.32 8.78
N ALA A 5 -1.27 0.80 10.00
CA ALA A 5 -1.80 2.13 10.25
C ALA A 5 -0.87 3.24 9.73
N LYS A 6 0.45 3.08 9.91
CA LYS A 6 1.45 4.02 9.39
C LYS A 6 1.44 4.07 7.85
N ALA A 7 1.38 2.91 7.19
CA ALA A 7 1.31 2.83 5.73
C ALA A 7 0.02 3.45 5.16
N ILE A 8 -1.12 3.21 5.81
CA ILE A 8 -2.42 3.79 5.44
C ILE A 8 -2.39 5.31 5.57
N THR A 9 -1.88 5.81 6.70
CA THR A 9 -1.77 7.25 6.97
C THR A 9 -0.90 7.94 5.93
N PHE A 10 0.24 7.33 5.59
CA PHE A 10 1.12 7.82 4.55
C PHE A 10 0.42 7.89 3.18
N LEU A 11 -0.25 6.81 2.75
CA LEU A 11 -0.94 6.76 1.46
C LEU A 11 -2.06 7.83 1.38
N ALA A 12 -2.82 8.01 2.46
CA ALA A 12 -3.85 9.04 2.52
C ALA A 12 -3.27 10.46 2.45
N ALA A 13 -2.13 10.71 3.11
CA ALA A 13 -1.43 11.99 3.04
C ALA A 13 -0.87 12.26 1.63
N ALA A 14 -0.26 11.25 0.99
CA ALA A 14 0.25 11.35 -0.37
C ALA A 14 -0.86 11.74 -1.36
N GLN A 15 -2.04 11.12 -1.27
CA GLN A 15 -3.17 11.47 -2.13
C GLN A 15 -3.63 12.92 -1.97
N LYS A 16 -3.48 13.52 -0.79
CA LYS A 16 -3.82 14.93 -0.56
C LYS A 16 -2.74 15.88 -1.06
N ALA A 17 -1.48 15.44 -1.04
CA ALA A 17 -0.33 16.27 -1.40
C ALA A 17 -0.17 16.42 -2.91
N PHE A 18 -0.48 15.38 -3.69
CA PHE A 18 -0.32 15.42 -5.14
C PHE A 18 -1.53 16.06 -5.84
N ARG A 19 -1.25 16.86 -6.87
CA ARG A 19 -2.28 17.45 -7.76
C ARG A 19 -2.87 16.46 -8.76
N PHE A 20 -2.39 15.22 -8.75
CA PHE A 20 -2.89 14.11 -9.55
C PHE A 20 -3.44 13.00 -8.65
N ARG A 21 -4.38 12.23 -9.18
CA ARG A 21 -4.92 11.07 -8.47
C ARG A 21 -3.93 9.91 -8.55
N ILE A 22 -3.52 9.39 -7.40
CA ILE A 22 -2.81 8.11 -7.33
C ILE A 22 -3.83 7.00 -7.55
N THR A 23 -3.67 6.22 -8.62
CA THR A 23 -4.57 5.09 -8.93
C THR A 23 -3.94 3.74 -8.64
N HIS A 24 -2.62 3.69 -8.47
CA HIS A 24 -1.86 2.46 -8.26
C HIS A 24 -0.74 2.69 -7.24
N VAL A 25 -0.49 1.68 -6.41
CA VAL A 25 0.68 1.62 -5.52
C VAL A 25 1.37 0.28 -5.68
N SER A 26 2.71 0.30 -5.79
CA SER A 26 3.52 -0.91 -5.82
C SER A 26 4.25 -1.06 -4.48
N THR A 27 4.07 -2.19 -3.81
CA THR A 27 4.68 -2.47 -2.50
C THR A 27 5.48 -3.77 -2.54
N ASP A 28 6.43 -3.93 -1.61
CA ASP A 28 7.00 -5.23 -1.32
C ASP A 28 6.02 -6.12 -0.52
N ARG A 29 6.51 -7.26 -0.03
CA ARG A 29 5.76 -8.19 0.84
C ARG A 29 5.89 -7.86 2.33
N GLY A 30 6.28 -6.63 2.66
CA GLY A 30 6.39 -6.18 4.04
C GLY A 30 5.07 -6.30 4.79
N SER A 31 5.15 -6.60 6.09
CA SER A 31 3.99 -6.86 6.95
C SER A 31 2.98 -5.72 7.00
N CYS A 32 3.42 -4.46 6.78
CA CYS A 32 2.55 -3.30 6.68
C CYS A 32 1.53 -3.41 5.53
N PHE A 33 1.93 -4.04 4.41
CA PHE A 33 1.22 -3.98 3.13
C PHE A 33 0.44 -5.25 2.80
N ILE A 34 0.81 -6.39 3.37
CA ILE A 34 0.10 -7.67 3.20
C ILE A 34 -1.06 -7.85 4.19
N ALA A 35 -1.18 -6.96 5.18
CA ALA A 35 -2.28 -7.01 6.13
C ALA A 35 -3.61 -6.60 5.48
N ASP A 36 -4.70 -7.25 5.88
CA ASP A 36 -6.05 -6.95 5.39
C ASP A 36 -6.44 -5.47 5.55
N ASP A 37 -5.98 -4.81 6.61
CA ASP A 37 -6.26 -3.39 6.84
C ASP A 37 -5.72 -2.51 5.71
N PHE A 38 -4.54 -2.81 5.18
CA PHE A 38 -3.96 -2.06 4.08
C PHE A 38 -4.71 -2.33 2.77
N GLU A 39 -5.08 -3.59 2.51
CA GLU A 39 -5.92 -3.98 1.36
C GLU A 39 -7.27 -3.22 1.38
N ARG A 40 -7.96 -3.24 2.53
CA ARG A 40 -9.22 -2.52 2.75
C ARG A 40 -9.07 -1.02 2.56
N ALA A 41 -7.98 -0.44 3.07
CA ALA A 41 -7.70 0.98 2.89
C ALA A 41 -7.47 1.33 1.41
N CYS A 42 -6.68 0.54 0.68
CA CYS A 42 -6.49 0.70 -0.77
C CYS A 42 -7.84 0.67 -1.51
N ALA A 43 -8.74 -0.26 -1.20
CA ALA A 43 -10.06 -0.33 -1.80
C ALA A 43 -10.90 0.93 -1.51
N LYS A 44 -10.96 1.38 -0.26
CA LYS A 44 -11.68 2.61 0.14
C LYS A 44 -11.12 3.85 -0.56
N LEU A 45 -9.80 3.90 -0.71
CA LEU A 45 -9.07 4.98 -1.35
C LEU A 45 -9.08 4.88 -2.89
N LYS A 46 -9.70 3.84 -3.46
CA LYS A 46 -9.74 3.56 -4.91
C LYS A 46 -8.35 3.48 -5.55
N VAL A 47 -7.41 2.86 -4.83
CA VAL A 47 -6.04 2.60 -5.26
C VAL A 47 -5.84 1.10 -5.46
N THR A 48 -5.36 0.71 -6.63
CA THR A 48 -4.97 -0.69 -6.90
C THR A 48 -3.59 -0.98 -6.32
N ARG A 49 -3.49 -1.97 -5.40
CA ARG A 49 -2.18 -2.46 -4.92
C ARG A 49 -1.59 -3.47 -5.90
N ARG A 50 -0.31 -3.33 -6.21
CA ARG A 50 0.51 -4.36 -6.87
C ARG A 50 1.64 -4.76 -5.93
N VAL A 51 1.91 -6.05 -5.83
CA VAL A 51 2.99 -6.58 -5.01
C VAL A 51 4.18 -6.88 -5.91
N THR A 52 5.36 -6.38 -5.57
CA THR A 52 6.58 -6.65 -6.33
C THR A 52 7.00 -8.11 -6.18
N LYS A 53 7.76 -8.63 -7.15
CA LYS A 53 8.42 -9.92 -6.99
C LYS A 53 9.34 -9.84 -5.76
N ALA A 54 9.35 -10.89 -4.95
CA ALA A 54 10.29 -10.96 -3.83
C ALA A 54 11.72 -10.88 -4.37
N LEU A 55 12.55 -10.07 -3.70
CA LEU A 55 13.96 -9.91 -4.05
C LEU A 55 14.72 -11.25 -3.99
N HIS A 56 14.22 -12.21 -3.22
CA HIS A 56 14.70 -13.59 -3.17
C HIS A 56 13.55 -14.55 -3.45
N ALA A 57 13.29 -14.84 -4.73
CA ALA A 57 12.60 -16.08 -5.07
C ALA A 57 13.58 -17.22 -4.74
N MET A 58 13.42 -17.87 -3.58
CA MET A 58 14.20 -19.08 -3.29
C MET A 58 13.78 -20.13 -4.32
N ASN A 59 14.71 -20.44 -5.22
CA ASN A 59 14.71 -21.67 -6.00
C ASN A 59 15.14 -22.83 -5.10
#